data_AF-A0A2D5HCX6-F1
#
_entry.id   AF-A0A2D5HCX6-F1
#
_cell.length_a   1.000
_cell.length_b   1.000
_cell.length_c   1.000
_cell.angle_alpha   90.00
_cell.angle_beta   90.00
_cell.angle_gamma   90.00
#
_symmetry.space_group_name_H-M   'P 1'
#
loop_
_entity.id
_entity.type
_entity.pdbx_description
1 polymer ?
#
loop_
_entity_poly.entity_id
_entity_poly.type
_entity_poly.pdbx_seq_one_letter_code
_entity_poly.pdbx_strand_id
1 'polypeptide(L)'
;DGWSAVRQGEFIGWLAQTGSVSEAAARVGASRESVYRLRRRAGAAWFAAAWDFAAMAPDTDDIPAFPKLTGWALVAAAHEGLVRVRMRGGRYVGCSLRPSDSALLRLLAQMDRAASDPFGAAWGGAR
;
A
#
# COMPACT_ATOMS: atom_id res chain seq x y z
N ASP A 1 8.35 11.48 -12.25
CA ASP A 1 8.87 10.56 -11.22
C ASP A 1 9.06 9.10 -11.64
N GLY A 2 8.26 8.54 -12.55
CA GLY A 2 8.50 7.21 -13.12
C GLY A 2 8.22 6.01 -12.20
N TRP A 3 7.84 6.24 -10.95
CA TRP A 3 7.49 5.21 -9.98
C TRP A 3 5.98 5.13 -9.78
N SER A 4 5.31 4.29 -10.57
CA SER A 4 3.91 3.92 -10.31
C SER A 4 3.82 3.00 -9.09
N ALA A 5 2.65 2.92 -8.46
CA ALA A 5 2.42 2.00 -7.34
C ALA A 5 2.73 0.55 -7.72
N VAL A 6 2.36 0.13 -8.92
CA VAL A 6 2.67 -1.21 -9.48
C VAL A 6 4.17 -1.45 -9.49
N ARG A 7 4.96 -0.52 -10.04
CA ARG A 7 6.42 -0.60 -10.08
C ARG A 7 7.05 -0.65 -8.70
N GLN A 8 6.48 0.08 -7.73
CA GLN A 8 6.89 0.02 -6.33
C GLN A 8 6.65 -1.38 -5.74
N GLY A 9 5.49 -2.00 -6.03
CA GLY A 9 5.20 -3.37 -5.62
C GLY A 9 6.09 -4.42 -6.28
N GLU A 10 6.38 -4.29 -7.58
CA GLU A 10 7.33 -5.16 -8.29
C GLU A 10 8.72 -5.12 -7.64
N PHE A 11 9.19 -3.92 -7.29
CA PHE A 11 10.47 -3.75 -6.62
C PHE A 11 10.49 -4.49 -5.27
N ILE A 12 9.43 -4.35 -4.47
CA ILE A 12 9.32 -5.03 -3.17
C ILE A 12 9.30 -6.55 -3.35
N GLY A 13 8.59 -7.07 -4.34
CA GLY A 13 8.57 -8.51 -4.64
C GLY A 13 9.94 -9.06 -5.05
N TRP A 14 10.65 -8.35 -5.92
CA TRP A 14 12.02 -8.73 -6.29
C TRP A 14 13.00 -8.59 -5.12
N LEU A 15 12.82 -7.57 -4.27
CA LEU A 15 13.66 -7.39 -3.08
C LEU A 15 13.47 -8.55 -2.10
N ALA A 16 12.24 -8.98 -1.86
CA ALA A 16 11.95 -10.13 -1.00
C ALA A 16 12.58 -11.42 -1.56
N GLN A 17 12.45 -11.67 -2.87
CA GLN A 17 13.05 -12.86 -3.50
C GLN A 17 14.58 -12.85 -3.48
N THR A 18 15.21 -11.72 -3.82
CA THR A 18 16.64 -11.67 -4.11
C THR A 18 17.48 -11.23 -2.92
N GLY A 19 16.90 -10.56 -1.93
CA GLY A 19 17.62 -9.88 -0.85
C GLY A 19 18.54 -8.74 -1.34
N SER A 20 18.57 -8.45 -2.65
CA SER A 20 19.54 -7.56 -3.28
C SER A 20 18.83 -6.35 -3.88
N VAL A 21 19.07 -5.19 -3.28
CA VAL A 21 18.53 -3.91 -3.75
C VAL A 21 18.95 -3.61 -5.19
N SER A 22 20.21 -3.90 -5.52
CA SER A 22 20.76 -3.66 -6.86
C SER A 22 20.09 -4.54 -7.90
N GLU A 23 19.87 -5.82 -7.58
CA GLU A 23 19.22 -6.76 -8.49
C GLU A 23 17.73 -6.44 -8.65
N ALA A 24 17.03 -6.18 -7.54
CA ALA A 24 15.63 -5.79 -7.58
C ALA A 24 15.40 -4.49 -8.37
N ALA A 25 16.28 -3.50 -8.21
CA ALA A 25 16.23 -2.26 -8.98
C ALA A 25 16.42 -2.51 -10.49
N ALA A 26 17.39 -3.35 -10.86
CA ALA A 26 17.63 -3.71 -12.25
C ALA A 26 16.43 -4.42 -12.88
N ARG A 27 15.78 -5.35 -12.16
CA ARG A 27 14.60 -6.08 -12.65
C ARG A 27 13.37 -5.19 -12.87
N VAL A 28 13.26 -4.07 -12.16
CA VAL A 28 12.21 -3.05 -12.42
C VAL A 28 12.68 -1.93 -13.35
N GLY A 29 13.85 -2.06 -13.97
CA GLY A 29 14.42 -1.06 -14.89
C GLY A 29 14.75 0.28 -14.24
N ALA A 30 15.11 0.29 -12.95
CA ALA A 30 15.45 1.49 -12.19
C ALA A 30 16.91 1.47 -11.70
N SER A 31 17.49 2.64 -11.47
CA SER A 31 18.77 2.74 -10.77
C SER A 31 18.57 2.61 -9.27
N ARG A 32 19.53 1.98 -8.58
CA ARG A 32 19.57 1.88 -7.11
C ARG A 32 19.37 3.23 -6.44
N GLU A 33 20.01 4.27 -6.96
CA GLU A 33 19.89 5.63 -6.43
C GLU A 33 18.47 6.18 -6.56
N SER A 34 17.78 5.90 -7.67
CA SER A 34 16.38 6.31 -7.82
C SER A 34 15.47 5.62 -6.80
N VAL A 35 15.75 4.36 -6.44
CA VAL A 35 14.96 3.66 -5.42
C VAL A 35 15.18 4.27 -4.04
N TYR A 36 16.43 4.57 -3.68
CA TYR A 36 16.74 5.24 -2.40
C TYR A 36 16.16 6.64 -2.32
N ARG A 37 16.16 7.38 -3.44
CA ARG A 37 15.49 8.68 -3.53
C ARG A 37 13.99 8.53 -3.29
N LEU A 38 13.35 7.52 -3.88
CA LEU A 38 11.94 7.21 -3.62
C LEU A 38 11.68 6.95 -2.14
N ARG A 39 12.50 6.10 -1.49
CA ARG A 39 12.36 5.75 -0.08
C ARG A 39 12.35 6.97 0.86
N ARG A 40 13.09 8.03 0.52
CA ARG A 40 13.20 9.25 1.34
C ARG A 40 12.12 10.30 1.07
N ARG A 41 11.22 10.09 0.09
CA ARG A 41 10.21 11.10 -0.27
C ARG A 41 9.14 11.23 0.80
N ALA A 42 8.67 12.47 0.99
CA ALA A 42 7.44 12.72 1.73
C ALA A 42 6.28 11.94 1.07
N GLY A 43 5.59 11.11 1.84
CA GLY A 43 4.54 10.21 1.34
C GLY A 43 4.99 8.79 0.96
N ALA A 44 6.29 8.49 0.98
CA ALA A 44 6.82 7.14 0.72
C ALA A 44 6.89 6.23 1.96
N ALA A 45 6.19 6.60 3.05
CA ALA A 45 6.22 5.86 4.31
C ALA A 45 5.80 4.39 4.15
N TRP A 46 4.80 4.12 3.29
CA TRP A 46 4.38 2.76 2.99
C TRP A 46 5.50 1.96 2.31
N PHE A 47 6.19 2.58 1.35
CA PHE A 47 7.25 1.94 0.57
C PHE A 47 8.46 1.63 1.45
N ALA A 48 8.82 2.55 2.36
CA ALA A 48 9.87 2.32 3.34
C ALA A 48 9.53 1.14 4.28
N ALA A 49 8.30 1.07 4.79
CA ALA A 49 7.87 -0.03 5.65
C ALA A 49 7.85 -1.38 4.91
N ALA A 50 7.37 -1.41 3.67
CA ALA A 50 7.36 -2.61 2.84
C ALA A 50 8.78 -3.10 2.52
N TRP A 51 9.71 -2.18 2.29
CA TRP A 51 11.13 -2.50 2.12
C TRP A 51 11.70 -3.18 3.35
N ASP A 52 11.49 -2.59 4.53
CA ASP A 52 12.03 -3.14 5.78
C ASP A 52 11.46 -4.53 6.07
N PHE A 53 10.18 -4.76 5.80
CA PHE A 53 9.58 -6.10 5.89
C PHE A 53 10.19 -7.10 4.90
N ALA A 54 10.31 -6.72 3.62
CA ALA A 54 10.89 -7.58 2.60
C ALA A 54 12.36 -7.94 2.90
N ALA A 55 13.11 -7.03 3.53
CA ALA A 55 14.47 -7.28 3.98
C ALA A 55 14.54 -8.21 5.21
N MET A 56 13.49 -8.26 6.03
CA MET A 56 13.43 -9.08 7.25
C MET A 56 12.86 -10.49 7.03
N ALA A 57 12.05 -10.72 5.99
CA ALA A 57 11.33 -11.97 5.78
C ALA A 57 11.40 -12.49 4.31
N PRO A 58 12.59 -12.95 3.84
CA PRO A 58 12.83 -13.27 2.43
C PRO A 58 12.03 -14.44 1.82
N ASP A 59 11.29 -15.23 2.61
CA ASP A 59 10.55 -16.41 2.12
C ASP A 59 9.04 -16.36 2.39
N THR A 60 8.51 -15.18 2.72
CA THR A 60 7.06 -15.02 2.96
C THR A 60 6.26 -15.07 1.66
N ASP A 61 5.27 -15.96 1.61
CA ASP A 61 4.35 -16.10 0.47
C ASP A 61 3.34 -14.93 0.35
N ASP A 62 3.09 -14.23 1.46
CA ASP A 62 2.18 -13.08 1.52
C ASP A 62 2.92 -11.83 1.99
N ILE A 63 3.44 -11.04 1.05
CA ILE A 63 3.86 -9.67 1.38
C ILE A 63 2.58 -8.85 1.51
N PRO A 64 2.26 -8.38 2.71
CA PRO A 64 0.94 -7.86 2.96
C PRO A 64 0.68 -6.54 2.22
N ALA A 65 -0.56 -6.38 1.76
CA ALA A 65 -1.01 -5.18 1.05
C ALA A 65 -1.20 -4.04 2.06
N PHE A 66 -0.31 -3.04 2.10
CA PHE A 66 -0.38 -2.01 3.16
C PHE A 66 -0.15 -0.59 2.68
N PRO A 67 -1.05 0.33 3.10
CA PRO A 67 -0.91 0.99 4.41
C PRO A 67 -2.17 0.93 5.32
N LYS A 68 -2.05 1.44 6.56
CA LYS A 68 -3.20 1.89 7.39
C LYS A 68 -3.90 3.02 6.64
N LEU A 69 -4.91 2.67 5.86
CA LEU A 69 -5.67 3.61 5.03
C LEU A 69 -6.56 4.50 5.90
N THR A 70 -6.28 5.80 5.89
CA THR A 70 -7.10 6.85 6.53
C THR A 70 -7.20 8.05 5.59
N GLY A 71 -8.28 8.84 5.72
CA GLY A 71 -8.48 10.07 4.93
C GLY A 71 -8.52 9.82 3.42
N TRP A 72 -7.86 10.69 2.64
CA TRP A 72 -7.86 10.61 1.18
C TRP A 72 -7.22 9.31 0.65
N ALA A 73 -6.26 8.73 1.37
CA ALA A 73 -5.60 7.49 0.97
C ALA A 73 -6.58 6.31 0.98
N LEU A 74 -7.58 6.31 1.88
CA LEU A 74 -8.66 5.34 1.90
C LEU A 74 -9.57 5.47 0.67
N VAL A 75 -9.90 6.71 0.29
CA VAL A 75 -10.70 7.02 -0.90
C VAL A 75 -9.96 6.60 -2.17
N ALA A 76 -8.68 6.94 -2.28
CA ALA A 76 -7.83 6.53 -3.39
C ALA A 76 -7.67 5.02 -3.48
N ALA A 77 -7.49 4.31 -2.35
CA ALA A 77 -7.41 2.84 -2.37
C ALA A 77 -8.75 2.16 -2.68
N ALA A 78 -9.88 2.78 -2.34
CA ALA A 78 -11.19 2.29 -2.71
C ALA A 78 -11.43 2.42 -4.22
N HIS A 79 -10.93 3.50 -4.84
CA HIS A 79 -11.12 3.77 -6.28
C HIS A 79 -10.04 3.14 -7.18
N GLU A 80 -8.77 3.26 -6.80
CA GLU A 80 -7.59 2.87 -7.59
C GLU A 80 -7.07 1.48 -7.20
N GLY A 81 -7.44 0.97 -6.01
CA GLY A 81 -7.01 -0.33 -5.51
C GLY A 81 -5.68 -0.34 -4.77
N LEU A 82 -5.35 -1.50 -4.18
CA LEU A 82 -4.10 -1.74 -3.49
C LEU A 82 -3.21 -2.67 -4.30
N VAL A 83 -1.93 -2.36 -4.34
CA VAL A 83 -0.92 -3.23 -4.94
C VAL A 83 -0.66 -4.38 -3.99
N ARG A 84 -1.05 -5.59 -4.41
CA ARG A 84 -0.73 -6.84 -3.70
C ARG A 84 0.40 -7.53 -4.44
N VAL A 85 1.50 -7.78 -3.74
CA VAL A 85 2.63 -8.56 -4.25
C VAL A 85 2.35 -10.03 -3.96
N ARG A 86 2.34 -10.87 -4.99
CA ARG A 86 2.13 -12.31 -4.86
C ARG A 86 3.48 -13.03 -4.92
N MET A 87 3.77 -13.78 -3.86
CA MET A 87 4.94 -14.65 -3.79
C MET A 87 4.46 -16.12 -3.81
N ARG A 88 5.33 -17.04 -4.23
CA ARG A 88 5.09 -18.49 -4.17
C ARG A 88 6.42 -19.22 -3.96
N GLY A 89 6.59 -19.85 -2.80
CA GLY A 89 7.83 -20.53 -2.42
C GLY A 89 9.05 -19.61 -2.48
N GLY A 90 8.93 -18.40 -1.92
CA GLY A 90 9.98 -17.37 -1.94
C GLY A 90 10.21 -16.72 -3.31
N ARG A 91 9.43 -17.08 -4.34
CA ARG A 91 9.56 -16.49 -5.68
C ARG A 91 8.51 -15.42 -5.95
N TYR A 92 8.94 -14.31 -6.52
CA TYR A 92 8.02 -13.29 -7.01
C TYR A 92 7.26 -13.79 -8.25
N VAL A 93 5.93 -13.74 -8.20
CA VAL A 93 5.04 -14.21 -9.27
C VAL A 93 4.34 -13.06 -9.99
N GLY A 94 4.18 -11.91 -9.32
CA GLY A 94 3.58 -10.73 -9.91
C GLY A 94 2.92 -9.83 -8.88
N CYS A 95 2.51 -8.65 -9.34
CA CYS A 95 1.74 -7.70 -8.55
C CYS A 95 0.37 -7.50 -9.20
N SER A 96 -0.68 -7.47 -8.38
CA SER A 96 -2.01 -7.11 -8.85
C SER A 96 -2.48 -5.84 -8.14
N LEU A 97 -2.85 -4.82 -8.92
CA LEU A 97 -3.64 -3.70 -8.42
C LEU A 97 -5.09 -4.18 -8.35
N ARG A 98 -5.59 -4.43 -7.14
CA ARG A 98 -6.98 -4.86 -6.94
C ARG A 98 -7.73 -3.77 -6.19
N PRO A 99 -8.90 -3.29 -6.67
CA PRO A 99 -9.80 -2.48 -5.87
C PRO A 99 -9.98 -3.13 -4.51
N SER A 100 -9.69 -2.39 -3.44
CA SER A 100 -9.72 -2.97 -2.11
C SER A 100 -11.15 -2.94 -1.60
N ASP A 101 -11.86 -4.06 -1.71
CA ASP A 101 -13.24 -4.21 -1.19
C ASP A 101 -13.32 -3.78 0.28
N SER A 102 -12.28 -4.07 1.07
CA SER A 102 -12.18 -3.65 2.46
C SER A 102 -11.93 -2.15 2.64
N ALA A 103 -11.23 -1.48 1.72
CA ALA A 103 -11.12 -0.02 1.73
C ALA A 103 -12.46 0.65 1.36
N LEU A 104 -13.16 0.11 0.35
CA LEU A 104 -14.49 0.56 -0.05
C LEU A 104 -15.50 0.40 1.09
N LEU A 105 -15.55 -0.78 1.72
CA LEU A 105 -16.44 -1.05 2.86
C LEU A 105 -16.13 -0.15 4.07
N ARG A 106 -14.85 0.14 4.34
CA ARG A 106 -14.46 1.07 5.41
C ARG A 106 -14.86 2.52 5.11
N LEU A 107 -14.75 2.94 3.85
CA LEU A 107 -15.21 4.25 3.40
C LEU A 107 -16.74 4.36 3.52
N LEU A 108 -17.47 3.35 3.07
CA LEU A 108 -18.92 3.26 3.23
C LEU A 108 -19.33 3.35 4.71
N ALA A 109 -18.69 2.57 5.59
CA ALA A 109 -18.97 2.63 7.02
C ALA A 109 -18.62 3.98 7.67
N GLN A 110 -17.65 4.73 7.12
CA GLN A 110 -17.31 6.06 7.59
C GLN A 110 -18.36 7.10 7.13
N MET A 111 -18.82 7.02 5.89
CA MET A 111 -19.89 7.88 5.37
C MET A 111 -21.21 7.61 6.09
N ASP A 112 -21.52 6.34 6.38
CA ASP A 112 -22.74 5.94 7.07
C ASP A 112 -22.77 6.45 8.53
N ARG A 113 -21.62 6.42 9.23
CA ARG A 113 -21.49 7.07 10.54
C ARG A 113 -21.62 8.59 10.48
N ALA A 114 -21.06 9.24 9.46
CA ALA A 114 -21.19 10.69 9.28
C ALA A 114 -22.62 11.10 8.88
N ALA A 115 -23.34 10.25 8.14
CA ALA A 115 -24.72 10.44 7.74
C ALA A 115 -25.73 10.04 8.84
N SER A 116 -25.32 9.19 9.79
CA SER A 116 -26.11 8.85 10.99
C SER A 116 -26.01 9.90 12.10
N ASP A 117 -25.19 10.93 11.94
CA ASP A 117 -25.16 12.11 12.82
C ASP A 117 -25.53 13.44 12.12
N PRO A 118 -26.79 13.67 11.67
CA PRO A 118 -27.24 14.99 11.24
C PRO A 118 -28.21 15.67 12.22
N PHE A 119 -28.68 14.99 13.28
CA PHE A 119 -29.78 15.50 14.13
C PHE A 119 -29.69 15.21 15.64
N GLY A 120 -28.63 14.55 16.13
CA GLY A 120 -28.55 14.11 17.54
C GLY A 120 -28.10 15.18 18.55
N ALA A 121 -27.33 16.18 18.12
CA ALA A 121 -26.73 17.16 19.02
C ALA A 121 -27.49 18.50 19.15
N ALA A 122 -28.49 18.77 18.29
CA ALA A 122 -29.12 20.09 18.19
C ALA A 122 -30.42 20.26 18.99
N TRP A 123 -31.01 19.19 19.56
CA TRP A 123 -32.32 19.26 20.24
C TRP A 123 -32.38 18.48 21.56
N GLY A 124 -31.37 18.64 22.41
CA GLY A 124 -31.33 18.03 23.75
C GLY A 124 -31.17 19.07 24.86
N GLY A 125 -32.12 19.99 25.03
CA GLY A 125 -32.04 20.99 26.10
C GLY A 125 -33.12 22.06 26.11
N ALA A 126 -34.39 21.66 26.12
CA ALA A 126 -35.47 22.54 26.56
C ALA A 126 -36.67 21.71 27.02
N ARG A 127 -36.64 21.26 28.28
CA ARG A 127 -37.82 21.09 29.13
C ARG A 127 -37.42 21.29 30.59
#